data_AF-A0A6P0ZU92-F1
#
_entry.id   AF-A0A6P0ZU92-F1
#
_cell.length_a   1.000
_cell.length_b   1.000
_cell.length_c   1.000
_cell.angle_alpha   90.00
_cell.angle_beta   90.00
_cell.angle_gamma   90.00
#
_symmetry.space_group_name_H-M   'P 1'
#
loop_
_entity.id
_entity.type
_entity.pdbx_description
1 polymer ?
#
loop_
_entity_poly.entity_id
_entity_poly.type
_entity_poly.pdbx_seq_one_letter_code
_entity_poly.pdbx_strand_id
1 'polypeptide(L)' 'MGETPKTALPPQDRAASLQAKMQEYQENGARLGWLIDRENRRIESYRQGKPVEILEFPTTLSGEEVLPGFVLDLSSIW' A
#
# COMPACT_ATOMS: atom_id res chain seq x y z
N MET A 1 20.59 23.95 -21.22
CA MET A 1 19.42 23.23 -20.69
C MET A 1 19.93 21.90 -20.18
N GLY A 2 20.29 21.83 -18.90
CA GLY A 2 20.72 20.58 -18.26
C GLY A 2 19.48 19.90 -17.72
N GLU A 3 19.20 18.69 -18.18
CA GLU A 3 18.21 17.82 -17.54
C GLU A 3 18.68 17.58 -16.11
N THR A 4 17.89 18.02 -15.13
CA THR A 4 18.13 17.70 -13.73
C THR A 4 18.01 16.19 -13.56
N PRO A 5 19.02 15.50 -13.00
CA PRO A 5 18.87 14.08 -12.69
C PRO A 5 17.71 13.94 -11.71
N LYS A 6 16.77 13.06 -12.02
CA LYS A 6 15.66 12.69 -11.14
C LYS A 6 16.25 12.00 -9.90
N THR A 7 16.63 12.78 -8.90
CA THR A 7 17.18 12.29 -7.65
C THR A 7 16.18 11.30 -7.03
N ALA A 8 16.61 10.07 -6.77
CA ALA A 8 15.82 9.11 -6.03
C ALA A 8 15.47 9.71 -4.66
N LEU A 9 14.18 9.72 -4.31
CA LEU A 9 13.72 10.23 -3.03
C LEU A 9 14.19 9.31 -1.89
N PRO A 10 14.58 9.85 -0.72
CA PRO A 10 14.94 9.05 0.44
C PRO A 10 13.74 8.21 0.91
N PRO A 11 13.95 7.11 1.67
CA PRO A 11 12.90 6.14 2.01
C PRO A 11 11.66 6.75 2.68
N GLN A 12 11.84 7.78 3.52
CA GLN A 12 10.74 8.47 4.19
C GLN A 12 9.88 9.30 3.21
N ASP A 13 10.52 10.03 2.31
CA ASP A 13 9.83 10.80 1.25
C ASP A 13 9.14 9.84 0.26
N ARG A 14 9.71 8.65 0.04
CA ARG A 14 9.07 7.60 -0.74
C ARG A 14 7.82 7.06 -0.05
N ALA A 15 7.86 6.79 1.25
CA ALA A 15 6.69 6.33 2.00
C ALA A 15 5.57 7.38 1.98
N ALA A 16 5.89 8.64 2.27
CA ALA A 16 4.91 9.74 2.22
C ALA A 16 4.29 9.91 0.83
N SER A 17 5.11 9.83 -0.23
CA SER A 17 4.60 9.93 -1.61
C SER A 17 3.73 8.74 -2.02
N LEU A 18 3.99 7.53 -1.51
CA LEU A 18 3.14 6.37 -1.76
C LEU A 18 1.82 6.46 -0.99
N GLN A 19 1.83 6.92 0.27
CA GLN A 19 0.62 7.14 1.04
C GLN A 19 -0.27 8.22 0.40
N ALA A 20 0.32 9.29 -0.15
CA ALA A 20 -0.42 10.30 -0.92
C ALA A 20 -1.12 9.69 -2.15
N LYS A 21 -0.45 8.77 -2.88
CA LYS A 21 -1.09 8.03 -3.98
C LYS A 21 -2.22 7.12 -3.52
N MET A 22 -2.09 6.51 -2.34
CA MET A 22 -3.18 5.71 -1.78
C MET A 22 -4.43 6.56 -1.51
N GLN A 23 -4.24 7.80 -1.02
CA GLN A 23 -5.35 8.75 -0.88
C GLN A 23 -5.96 9.11 -2.25
N GLU A 24 -5.15 9.44 -3.24
CA GLU A 24 -5.61 9.72 -4.62
C GLU A 24 -6.45 8.55 -5.19
N TYR A 25 -6.01 7.30 -4.98
CA TYR A 25 -6.78 6.13 -5.41
C TYR A 25 -8.12 6.01 -4.67
N GLN A 26 -8.17 6.28 -3.37
CA GLN A 26 -9.42 6.27 -2.60
C GLN A 26 -10.37 7.38 -3.06
N GLU A 27 -9.86 8.58 -3.34
CA GLU A 27 -10.62 9.70 -3.88
C GLU A 27 -11.21 9.37 -5.26
N ASN A 28 -10.47 8.61 -6.08
CA ASN A 28 -10.93 8.09 -7.37
C ASN A 28 -11.83 6.85 -7.26
N GLY A 29 -12.24 6.43 -6.06
CA GLY A 29 -13.23 5.38 -5.84
C GLY A 29 -12.66 3.99 -5.57
N ALA A 30 -11.35 3.83 -5.36
CA ALA A 30 -10.80 2.55 -4.93
C ALA A 30 -11.36 2.15 -3.55
N ARG A 31 -11.92 0.94 -3.48
CA ARG A 31 -12.61 0.43 -2.27
C ARG A 31 -11.68 -0.32 -1.31
N LEU A 32 -10.61 -0.92 -1.85
CA LEU A 32 -9.63 -1.71 -1.13
C LEU A 32 -8.24 -1.51 -1.77
N GLY A 33 -7.21 -1.36 -0.96
CA GLY A 33 -5.82 -1.29 -1.42
C GLY A 33 -4.84 -1.64 -0.32
N TRP A 34 -3.68 -2.17 -0.71
CA TRP A 34 -2.61 -2.54 0.21
C TRP A 34 -1.30 -1.84 -0.18
N LEU A 35 -0.71 -1.14 0.77
CA LEU A 35 0.68 -0.69 0.67
C LEU A 35 1.57 -1.75 1.33
N ILE A 36 2.46 -2.38 0.55
CA ILE A 36 3.33 -3.46 1.02
C ILE A 36 4.72 -2.90 1.33
N ASP A 37 5.08 -2.86 2.61
CA ASP A 37 6.44 -2.60 3.07
C ASP A 37 7.16 -3.93 3.35
N ARG A 38 7.95 -4.38 2.37
CA ARG A 38 8.69 -5.65 2.42
C ARG A 38 9.86 -5.61 3.40
N GLU A 39 10.48 -4.44 3.59
CA GLU A 39 11.65 -4.28 4.45
C GLU A 39 11.25 -4.47 5.91
N ASN A 40 10.11 -3.89 6.30
CA ASN A 40 9.57 -4.00 7.65
C ASN A 40 8.54 -5.12 7.83
N ARG A 41 8.21 -5.86 6.75
CA ARG A 41 7.13 -6.87 6.71
C ARG A 41 5.80 -6.33 7.26
N ARG A 42 5.46 -5.11 6.84
CA ARG A 42 4.28 -4.38 7.26
C ARG A 42 3.37 -4.15 6.06
N ILE A 43 2.07 -4.26 6.27
CA ILE A 43 1.05 -3.88 5.29
C ILE A 43 0.23 -2.74 5.86
N GLU A 44 -0.02 -1.71 5.06
CA GLU A 44 -1.08 -0.74 5.34
C GLU A 44 -2.31 -1.10 4.48
N SER A 45 -3.44 -1.36 5.12
CA SER A 45 -4.71 -1.70 4.49
C SER A 45 -5.60 -0.45 4.41
N TYR A 46 -5.92 -0.05 3.19
CA TYR A 46 -6.74 1.11 2.86
C TYR A 46 -8.13 0.63 2.44
N ARG A 47 -9.17 1.16 3.10
CA ARG A 47 -10.57 0.87 2.80
C ARG A 47 -11.37 2.15 2.77
N GLN A 48 -12.32 2.22 1.83
CA GLN A 48 -13.15 3.41 1.70
C GLN A 48 -13.92 3.68 3.01
N GLY A 49 -13.82 4.91 3.52
CA GLY A 49 -14.52 5.35 4.73
C GLY A 49 -14.02 4.75 6.04
N LYS A 50 -12.89 4.03 6.03
CA LYS A 50 -12.27 3.45 7.23
C LYS A 50 -10.86 4.02 7.43
N PRO A 51 -10.38 4.12 8.68
CA PRO A 51 -8.97 4.44 8.92
C PRO A 51 -8.06 3.39 8.31
N VAL A 52 -6.84 3.81 7.96
CA VAL A 52 -5.77 2.91 7.53
C VAL A 52 -5.47 1.94 8.68
N GLU A 53 -5.47 0.65 8.37
CA GLU A 53 -5.08 -0.39 9.31
C GLU A 53 -3.67 -0.86 9.02
N ILE A 54 -2.88 -1.06 10.07
CA ILE A 54 -1.52 -1.56 9.98
C ILE A 54 -1.53 -3.03 10.39
N LEU A 55 -1.06 -3.90 9.49
CA LEU A 55 -0.86 -5.31 9.74
C LEU A 55 0.63 -5.60 9.81
N GLU A 56 1.08 -6.09 10.96
CA GLU A 56 2.47 -6.47 11.21
C GLU A 56 2.65 -7.97 10.93
N PHE A 57 3.66 -8.30 10.13
CA PHE A 57 4.02 -9.67 9.73
C PHE A 57 2.84 -10.54 9.20
N PRO A 58 1.94 -10.03 8.34
CA PRO A 58 0.84 -10.85 7.84
C PRO A 58 1.36 -11.95 6.92
N THR A 59 0.77 -13.14 7.03
CA THR A 59 1.04 -14.26 6.11
C THR A 59 0.07 -14.28 4.93
N THR A 60 -1.13 -13.70 5.09
CA THR A 60 -2.15 -13.63 4.05
C THR A 60 -2.94 -12.32 4.14
N LEU A 61 -3.51 -11.87 3.02
CA LEU A 61 -4.49 -10.79 2.97
C LEU A 61 -5.81 -11.29 2.37
N SER A 62 -6.93 -10.93 2.98
CA SER A 62 -8.27 -11.22 2.47
C SER A 62 -8.76 -10.07 1.60
N GLY A 63 -9.45 -10.37 0.50
CA GLY A 63 -10.17 -9.39 -0.31
C GLY A 63 -11.41 -8.77 0.37
N GLU A 64 -11.73 -9.21 1.58
CA GLU A 64 -12.90 -8.79 2.36
C GLU A 64 -14.20 -8.89 1.51
N GLU A 65 -15.16 -7.99 1.74
CA GLU A 65 -16.40 -7.91 0.97
C GLU A 65 -16.19 -7.29 -0.43
N VAL A 66 -15.02 -6.70 -0.69
CA VAL A 66 -14.72 -6.04 -1.97
C VAL A 66 -14.36 -7.07 -3.04
N LEU A 67 -13.59 -8.09 -2.65
CA LEU A 67 -13.22 -9.24 -3.47
C LEU A 67 -13.54 -10.53 -2.71
N PRO A 68 -14.82 -10.95 -2.64
CA PRO A 68 -15.23 -12.09 -1.84
C PRO A 68 -14.49 -13.37 -2.23
N GLY A 69 -13.92 -14.05 -1.24
CA GLY A 69 -13.17 -15.31 -1.43
C GLY A 69 -11.75 -15.14 -1.94
N PHE A 70 -11.30 -13.92 -2.24
CA PHE A 70 -9.90 -13.67 -2.59
C PHE A 70 -9.00 -13.75 -1.36
N VAL A 71 -7.90 -14.50 -1.48
CA VAL A 71 -6.83 -14.55 -0.48
C VAL A 71 -5.50 -14.42 -1.21
N LEU A 72 -4.71 -13.43 -0.82
CA LEU A 72 -3.34 -13.26 -1.26
C LEU A 72 -2.40 -13.90 -0.24
N ASP A 73 -1.66 -14.92 -0.66
CA ASP A 73 -0.56 -15.49 0.11
C ASP A 73 0.68 -14.60 -0.03
N LEU A 74 1.20 -14.09 1.09
CA LEU A 74 2.36 -13.21 1.11
C LEU A 74 3.69 -13.95 1.26
N SER A 75 3.68 -15.28 1.45
CA SER A 75 4.91 -16.08 1.63
C SER A 75 5.90 -15.97 0.47
N SER A 76 5.41 -15.74 -0.76
CA SER A 76 6.25 -15.52 -1.94
C SER A 76 6.64 -14.06 -2.18
N ILE A 77 6.06 -13.13 -1.43
CA ILE A 77 6.32 -11.68 -1.53
C ILE A 77 7.39 -11.25 -0.52
N TRP A 78 7.45 -11.92 0.63
CA TRP A 78 8.53 -11.76 1.60
C TRP A 78 9.86 -12.26 1.04
#